data_AF-A0AAD8M977-F1
#
_entry.id   AF-A0AAD8M977-F1
#
_cell.length_a   1.000
_cell.length_b   1.000
_cell.length_c   1.000
_cell.angle_alpha   90.00
_cell.angle_beta   90.00
_cell.angle_gamma   90.00
#
_symmetry.space_group_name_H-M   'P 1'
#
loop_
_entity.id
_entity.type
_entity.pdbx_description
1 polymer ?
#
loop_
_entity_poly.entity_id
_entity_poly.type
_entity_poly.pdbx_seq_one_letter_code
_entity_poly.pdbx_strand_id
1 'polypeptide(L)'
;MITLSWNCRGVGLPSNVQFLTDVGFEGLVAVDPQGRSGGIALLWKEENNARLLGYSRNHIDIEISVAGMQPWRLTGLYGEPDRAQRKKTWDLLRHLARDSNLPWCVD
;
A
#
# COMPACT_ATOMS: atom_id res chain seq x y z
N MET A 1 7.29 -14.54 3.73
CA MET A 1 6.22 -13.60 3.36
C MET A 1 6.38 -13.25 1.89
N ILE A 2 5.29 -13.18 1.12
CA ILE A 2 5.32 -12.80 -0.30
C ILE A 2 4.50 -11.52 -0.42
N THR A 3 5.10 -10.48 -0.97
CA THR A 3 4.41 -9.25 -1.40
C THR A 3 4.30 -9.27 -2.93
N LEU A 4 3.15 -8.81 -3.44
CA LEU A 4 2.88 -8.65 -4.86
C LEU A 4 2.34 -7.24 -5.06
N SER A 5 3.04 -6.41 -5.83
CA SER A 5 2.52 -5.16 -6.33
C SER A 5 2.09 -5.28 -7.78
N TRP A 6 0.99 -4.61 -8.10
CA TRP A 6 0.46 -4.59 -9.44
C TRP A 6 -0.28 -3.29 -9.72
N ASN A 7 0.14 -2.58 -10.77
CA ASN A 7 -0.65 -1.49 -11.32
C ASN A 7 -1.78 -2.08 -12.18
N CYS A 8 -2.99 -2.17 -11.61
CA CYS A 8 -4.15 -2.78 -12.25
C CYS A 8 -4.80 -1.94 -13.36
N ARG A 9 -4.40 -0.67 -13.54
CA ARG A 9 -4.99 0.28 -14.50
C ARG A 9 -6.53 0.38 -14.42
N GLY A 10 -7.08 0.16 -13.23
CA GLY A 10 -8.52 0.16 -12.95
C GLY A 10 -8.99 -1.20 -12.43
N VAL A 11 -9.52 -1.21 -11.20
CA VAL A 11 -9.98 -2.45 -10.55
C VAL A 11 -11.32 -2.96 -11.09
N GLY A 12 -12.08 -2.12 -11.82
CA GLY A 12 -13.43 -2.44 -12.29
C GLY A 12 -13.52 -3.50 -13.41
N LEU A 13 -12.40 -4.06 -13.85
CA LEU A 13 -12.41 -5.19 -14.79
C LEU A 13 -12.82 -6.47 -14.03
N PRO A 14 -13.81 -7.25 -14.52
CA PRO A 14 -14.28 -8.45 -13.84
C PRO A 14 -13.18 -9.47 -13.51
N SER A 15 -12.17 -9.59 -14.37
CA SER A 15 -11.00 -10.45 -14.14
C SER A 15 -10.19 -10.06 -12.89
N ASN A 16 -10.11 -8.75 -12.61
CA ASN A 16 -9.34 -8.23 -11.48
C ASN A 16 -10.10 -8.51 -10.18
N VAL A 17 -11.42 -8.30 -10.20
CA VAL A 17 -12.31 -8.60 -9.08
C VAL A 17 -12.30 -10.10 -8.77
N GLN A 18 -12.37 -10.95 -9.79
CA GLN A 18 -12.31 -12.40 -9.61
C GLN A 18 -10.98 -12.83 -8.99
N PHE A 19 -9.85 -12.34 -9.49
CA PHE A 19 -8.53 -12.63 -8.91
C PHE A 19 -8.46 -12.25 -7.42
N LEU A 20 -8.93 -11.06 -7.05
CA LEU A 20 -8.94 -10.62 -5.65
C LEU A 20 -9.82 -11.51 -4.77
N THR A 21 -10.93 -11.99 -5.33
CA THR A 21 -11.85 -12.92 -4.64
C THR A 21 -11.21 -14.30 -4.45
N ASP A 22 -10.56 -14.83 -5.49
CA ASP A 22 -9.96 -16.17 -5.49
C ASP A 22 -8.79 -16.29 -4.52
N VAL A 23 -8.02 -15.21 -4.31
CA VAL A 23 -6.88 -15.21 -3.38
C VAL A 23 -7.32 -15.26 -1.92
N GLY A 24 -8.51 -14.75 -1.61
CA GLY A 24 -9.11 -14.77 -0.27
C GLY A 24 -8.37 -13.89 0.73
N PHE A 25 -8.46 -12.56 0.55
CA PHE A 25 -7.92 -11.60 1.51
C PHE A 25 -8.93 -11.30 2.62
N GLU A 26 -8.47 -11.24 3.87
CA GLU A 26 -9.31 -10.90 5.03
C GLU A 26 -9.18 -9.42 5.42
N GLY A 27 -8.04 -8.80 5.11
CA GLY A 27 -7.79 -7.40 5.41
C GLY A 27 -7.57 -6.54 4.16
N LEU A 28 -8.06 -5.30 4.20
CA LEU A 28 -7.98 -4.32 3.13
C LEU A 28 -7.90 -2.91 3.70
N VAL A 29 -6.96 -2.12 3.17
CA VAL A 29 -7.04 -0.64 3.22
C VAL A 29 -6.97 -0.12 1.80
N ALA A 30 -7.91 0.75 1.45
CA ALA A 30 -7.93 1.41 0.16
C ALA A 30 -8.06 2.93 0.33
N VAL A 31 -7.40 3.66 -0.56
CA VAL A 31 -7.60 5.08 -0.77
C VAL A 31 -8.21 5.24 -2.15
N ASP A 32 -9.37 5.87 -2.21
CA ASP A 32 -10.13 6.01 -3.45
C ASP A 32 -9.42 6.90 -4.49
N PRO A 33 -9.59 6.60 -5.80
CA PRO A 33 -9.17 7.51 -6.85
C PRO A 33 -10.00 8.81 -6.81
N GLN A 34 -9.40 9.91 -7.27
CA GLN A 34 -10.20 11.11 -7.59
C GLN A 34 -10.51 11.12 -9.08
N GLY A 35 -11.80 10.98 -9.41
CA GLY A 35 -12.24 10.77 -10.78
C GLY A 35 -11.66 9.47 -11.35
N ARG A 36 -10.85 9.57 -12.41
CA ARG A 36 -10.20 8.43 -13.06
C ARG A 36 -8.72 8.25 -12.70
N SER A 37 -8.21 9.00 -11.72
CA SER A 37 -6.77 9.07 -11.42
C SER A 37 -6.44 8.78 -9.97
N GLY A 38 -5.45 7.90 -9.79
CA GLY A 38 -4.97 7.44 -8.50
C GLY A 38 -5.70 6.18 -8.07
N GLY A 39 -5.88 6.05 -6.76
CA GLY A 39 -6.34 4.81 -6.16
C GLY A 39 -5.16 3.94 -5.77
N ILE A 40 -5.12 3.52 -4.52
CA ILE A 40 -4.16 2.55 -4.01
C ILE A 40 -4.87 1.67 -2.99
N ALA A 41 -4.57 0.37 -3.02
CA ALA A 41 -5.10 -0.58 -2.06
C ALA A 41 -3.99 -1.53 -1.61
N LEU A 42 -3.98 -1.84 -0.32
CA LEU A 42 -3.18 -2.92 0.26
C LEU A 42 -4.15 -3.99 0.78
N LEU A 43 -3.91 -5.24 0.38
CA LEU A 43 -4.71 -6.39 0.79
C LEU A 43 -3.80 -7.43 1.46
N TRP A 44 -4.32 -8.11 2.48
CA TRP A 44 -3.57 -9.14 3.19
C TRP A 44 -4.50 -10.24 3.71
N LYS A 45 -3.91 -11.41 4.02
CA LYS A 45 -4.67 -12.64 4.27
C LYS A 45 -5.25 -12.77 5.67
N GLU A 46 -4.64 -12.18 6.69
CA GLU A 46 -5.07 -12.35 8.08
C GLU A 46 -5.38 -10.99 8.68
N GLU A 47 -6.65 -10.72 9.02
CA GLU A 47 -7.13 -9.37 9.39
C GLU A 47 -6.23 -8.68 10.45
N ASN A 48 -5.79 -9.44 11.47
CA ASN A 48 -5.04 -8.92 12.61
C ASN A 48 -3.54 -8.72 12.39
N ASN A 49 -3.02 -9.05 11.20
CA ASN A 49 -1.58 -8.95 10.94
C ASN A 49 -1.12 -7.57 10.45
N ALA A 50 -2.04 -6.63 10.22
CA ALA A 50 -1.68 -5.28 9.79
C ALA A 50 -2.41 -4.19 10.57
N ARG A 51 -1.69 -3.09 10.82
CA ARG A 51 -2.20 -1.89 11.49
C ARG A 51 -1.86 -0.66 10.67
N LEU A 52 -2.86 0.14 10.35
CA LEU A 52 -2.66 1.41 9.63
C LEU A 52 -1.84 2.40 10.47
N LEU A 53 -0.76 2.91 9.89
CA LEU A 53 0.08 3.97 10.48
C LEU A 53 -0.28 5.33 9.93
N GLY A 54 -0.54 5.41 8.63
CA GLY A 54 -0.87 6.66 7.95
C GLY A 54 -1.21 6.42 6.49
N TYR A 55 -1.84 7.40 5.87
CA TYR A 55 -2.15 7.34 4.44
C TYR A 55 -2.29 8.75 3.86
N SER A 56 -2.18 8.82 2.55
CA SER A 56 -2.57 9.96 1.74
C SER A 56 -3.07 9.46 0.39
N ARG A 57 -3.39 10.38 -0.53
CA ARG A 57 -3.74 10.02 -1.91
C ARG A 57 -2.67 9.15 -2.60
N ASN A 58 -1.41 9.29 -2.21
CA ASN A 58 -0.27 8.71 -2.89
C ASN A 58 0.43 7.62 -2.08
N HIS A 59 -0.03 7.31 -0.86
CA HIS A 59 0.54 6.21 -0.08
C HIS A 59 -0.44 5.63 0.93
N ILE A 60 -0.20 4.37 1.29
CA ILE A 60 -0.73 3.74 2.50
C ILE A 60 0.46 3.15 3.24
N ASP A 61 0.61 3.47 4.52
CA ASP A 61 1.65 2.91 5.37
C ASP A 61 1.03 2.05 6.47
N ILE A 62 1.47 0.80 6.56
CA ILE A 62 0.99 -0.18 7.54
C ILE A 62 2.16 -0.77 8.31
N GLU A 63 1.95 -1.04 9.58
CA GLU A 63 2.77 -1.92 10.39
C GLU A 63 2.24 -3.34 10.24
N ILE A 64 3.13 -4.28 10.00
CA ILE A 64 2.82 -5.70 9.84
C ILE A 64 3.40 -6.44 11.03
N SER A 65 2.54 -7.19 11.71
CA SER A 65 2.88 -8.06 12.84
C SER A 65 2.51 -9.49 12.50
N VAL A 66 3.51 -10.36 12.38
CA VAL A 66 3.33 -11.79 12.11
C VAL A 66 3.96 -12.58 13.25
N ALA A 67 3.26 -13.58 13.76
CA ALA A 67 3.75 -14.40 14.88
C ALA A 67 5.15 -14.98 14.58
N GLY A 68 6.09 -14.76 15.50
CA GLY A 68 7.48 -15.23 15.37
C GLY A 68 8.39 -14.35 14.49
N MET A 69 7.89 -13.23 13.96
CA MET A 69 8.71 -12.25 13.22
C MET A 69 8.75 -10.91 13.98
N GLN A 70 9.83 -10.15 13.78
CA GLN A 70 9.83 -8.75 14.24
C GLN A 70 8.82 -7.93 13.43
N PRO A 71 8.05 -7.04 14.07
CA PRO A 71 7.19 -6.11 13.35
C PRO A 71 8.00 -5.28 12.35
N TRP A 72 7.41 -5.04 11.19
CA TRP A 72 8.02 -4.27 10.11
C TRP A 72 6.96 -3.42 9.43
N ARG A 73 7.38 -2.46 8.60
CA ARG A 73 6.50 -1.53 7.90
C ARG A 73 6.46 -1.82 6.41
N LEU A 74 5.26 -1.80 5.84
CA LEU A 74 5.05 -1.75 4.40
C LEU A 74 4.39 -0.44 4.04
N THR A 75 5.04 0.32 3.16
CA THR A 75 4.40 1.47 2.51
C THR A 75 4.11 1.11 1.07
N GLY A 76 2.83 1.03 0.71
CA GLY A 76 2.42 1.06 -0.69
C GLY A 76 2.45 2.49 -1.19
N LEU A 77 3.13 2.76 -2.30
CA LEU A 77 3.35 4.10 -2.83
C LEU A 77 2.85 4.23 -4.27
N TYR A 78 1.95 5.18 -4.49
CA TYR A 78 1.55 5.60 -5.83
C TYR A 78 2.15 6.97 -6.15
N GLY A 79 3.33 6.96 -6.78
CA GLY A 79 4.13 8.16 -7.05
C GLY A 79 3.40 9.22 -7.89
N GLU A 80 3.91 10.45 -7.84
CA GLU A 80 3.33 11.57 -8.60
C GLU A 80 3.47 11.34 -10.12
N PRO A 81 2.35 11.36 -10.88
CA PRO A 81 2.39 11.14 -12.32
C PRO A 81 3.04 12.31 -13.06
N ASP A 82 2.87 13.53 -12.54
CA ASP A 82 3.55 14.72 -13.06
C ASP A 82 5.02 14.71 -12.66
N ARG A 83 5.91 14.73 -13.67
CA ARG A 83 7.36 14.75 -13.49
C ARG A 83 7.82 15.93 -12.65
N ALA A 84 7.19 17.10 -12.78
CA ALA A 84 7.54 18.28 -12.00
C ALA A 84 7.29 18.09 -10.49
N GLN A 85 6.39 17.16 -10.13
CA GLN A 85 5.97 16.92 -8.75
C GLN A 85 6.64 15.71 -8.11
N ARG A 86 7.44 14.92 -8.84
CA ARG A 86 8.13 13.73 -8.31
C ARG A 86 8.99 14.00 -7.07
N LYS A 87 9.45 15.24 -6.89
CA LYS A 87 10.16 15.65 -5.67
C LYS A 87 9.30 15.43 -4.42
N LYS A 88 7.99 15.65 -4.49
CA LYS A 88 7.05 15.41 -3.38
C LYS A 88 7.03 13.94 -2.93
N THR A 89 7.08 13.01 -3.88
CA THR A 89 7.17 11.57 -3.57
C THR A 89 8.46 11.26 -2.80
N TRP A 90 9.59 11.84 -3.19
CA TRP A 90 10.85 11.67 -2.47
C TRP A 90 10.89 12.38 -1.11
N ASP A 91 10.27 13.55 -0.99
CA ASP A 91 10.12 14.26 0.29
C ASP A 91 9.28 13.43 1.26
N LEU A 92 8.18 12.83 0.79
CA LEU A 92 7.34 11.91 1.56
C LEU A 92 8.13 10.70 2.06
N LEU A 93 8.87 10.02 1.18
CA LEU A 93 9.69 8.87 1.58
C LEU A 93 10.73 9.24 2.64
N ARG A 94 11.38 10.41 2.51
CA ARG A 94 12.32 10.90 3.53
C ARG A 94 11.66 11.20 4.87
N HIS A 95 10.42 11.68 4.86
CA HIS A 95 9.66 11.89 6.09
C HIS A 95 9.32 10.56 6.75
N LEU A 96 8.71 9.64 6.00
CA LEU A 96 8.32 8.31 6.49
C LEU A 96 9.51 7.50 7.02
N ALA A 97 10.69 7.63 6.40
CA ALA A 97 11.93 7.01 6.84
C ALA A 97 12.42 7.50 8.21
N ARG A 98 12.07 8.74 8.59
CA ARG A 98 12.48 9.35 9.87
C ARG A 98 11.47 9.10 10.98
N ASP A 99 10.22 8.84 10.62
CA ASP A 99 9.12 8.74 11.59
C ASP A 99 9.09 7.39 12.33
N SER A 100 9.85 6.39 11.90
CA SER A 100 9.96 5.10 12.59
C SER A 100 11.31 4.44 12.39
N ASN A 101 11.72 3.65 13.39
CA ASN A 101 12.92 2.82 13.35
C ASN A 101 12.62 1.36 12.99
N LEU A 102 11.37 1.01 12.68
CA LEU A 102 11.01 -0.35 12.27
C LEU A 102 11.65 -0.69 10.91
N PRO A 103 12.02 -1.97 10.67
CA PRO A 103 12.39 -2.44 9.33
C PRO A 103 11.32 -2.03 8.32
N TRP A 104 11.72 -1.52 7.16
CA TRP A 104 10.81 -0.84 6.24
C TRP A 104 10.97 -1.35 4.82
N CYS A 105 9.85 -1.69 4.19
CA CYS A 105 9.75 -2.00 2.78
C CYS A 105 8.82 -0.99 2.10
N VAL A 106 9.20 -0.58 0.90
CA VAL A 106 8.41 0.32 0.05
C VAL A 106 8.13 -0.42 -1.26
N ASP A 107 6.87 -0.43 -1.66
CA ASP A 107 6.38 -1.11 -2.87
C ASP A 107 5.55 -0.14 -3.74
#